data_AF-B4F9T5-F1
#
_entry.id   AF-B4F9T5-F1
#
_cell.length_a   1.000
_cell.length_b   1.000
_cell.length_c   1.000
_cell.angle_alpha   90.00
_cell.angle_beta   90.00
_cell.angle_gamma   90.00
#
_symmetry.space_group_name_H-M   'P 1'
#
loop_
_entity.id
_entity.type
_entity.pdbx_description
1 polymer ?
#
loop_
_entity_poly.entity_id
_entity_poly.type
_entity_poly.pdbx_seq_one_letter_code
_entity_poly.pdbx_strand_id
1 'polypeptide(L)'
;MDLEARNLQPSIRADLLVKIREYKSDLNNLKGALKRVTSINAQQGAREELLESGMADTLGVSADQRSRLLRATERQNQTTDRLRDSHRTMLETEELGVSILHDLSQQRQSLLHAHDVLDEVDNNVGKSRRTIGGMMRRMDRNKWIIGLIIAVLVLAILVILYFKFVH
;
A
#
# COMPACT_ATOMS: atom_id res chain seq x y z
N MET A 1 56.52 -50.47 63.38
CA MET A 1 56.47 -51.94 63.45
C MET A 1 57.64 -52.51 62.65
N ASP A 2 58.86 -52.06 62.96
CA ASP A 2 60.07 -52.33 62.15
C ASP A 2 61.18 -52.97 63.00
N LEU A 3 60.81 -53.60 64.11
CA LEU A 3 61.76 -54.06 65.13
C LEU A 3 61.57 -55.51 65.59
N GLU A 4 60.65 -56.27 65.01
CA GLU A 4 60.34 -57.65 65.46
C GLU A 4 60.60 -58.74 64.41
N ALA A 5 61.45 -58.53 63.43
CA ALA A 5 61.70 -59.53 62.37
C ALA A 5 63.19 -59.90 62.20
N ARG A 6 63.92 -60.00 63.32
CA ARG A 6 65.34 -60.39 63.31
C ARG A 6 65.64 -61.81 63.80
N ASN A 7 64.63 -62.68 63.86
CA ASN A 7 64.89 -64.10 64.05
C ASN A 7 63.71 -64.93 63.51
N LEU A 8 63.83 -65.48 62.29
CA LEU A 8 63.39 -66.82 61.88
C LEU A 8 63.42 -66.98 60.34
N GLN A 9 64.16 -68.01 59.92
CA GLN A 9 64.03 -68.87 58.72
C GLN A 9 63.87 -68.27 57.28
N PRO A 10 64.78 -68.59 56.34
CA PRO A 10 64.67 -68.19 54.92
C PRO A 10 63.51 -68.82 54.14
N SER A 11 62.73 -69.72 54.74
CA SER A 11 61.58 -70.42 54.13
C SER A 11 60.30 -69.58 54.07
N ILE A 12 60.08 -68.64 55.00
CA ILE A 12 58.84 -67.83 55.07
C ILE A 12 58.89 -66.66 54.08
N ARG A 13 60.09 -66.23 53.66
CA ARG A 13 60.30 -65.15 52.69
C ARG A 13 59.82 -65.52 51.28
N ALA A 14 59.95 -66.80 50.91
CA ALA A 14 59.51 -67.30 49.62
C ALA A 14 57.96 -67.34 49.53
N ASP A 15 57.28 -67.82 50.57
CA ASP A 15 55.81 -67.83 50.64
C ASP A 15 55.22 -66.41 50.65
N LEU A 16 55.87 -65.48 51.35
CA LEU A 16 55.45 -64.08 51.41
C LEU A 16 55.65 -63.33 50.09
N LEU A 17 56.74 -63.61 49.35
CA LEU A 17 56.97 -63.05 48.02
C LEU A 17 55.98 -63.59 46.97
N VAL A 18 55.58 -64.86 47.08
CA VAL A 18 54.54 -65.45 46.22
C VAL A 18 53.19 -64.78 46.47
N LYS A 19 52.78 -64.60 47.74
CA LYS A 19 51.57 -63.85 48.10
C LYS A 19 51.60 -62.39 47.63
N ILE A 20 52.74 -61.70 47.73
CA ILE A 20 52.88 -60.32 47.21
C ILE A 20 52.71 -60.28 45.69
N ARG A 21 53.22 -61.29 44.97
CA ARG A 21 53.08 -61.39 43.51
C ARG A 21 51.65 -61.69 43.09
N GLU A 22 50.93 -62.53 43.83
CA GLU A 22 49.49 -62.77 43.64
C GLU A 22 48.68 -61.49 43.89
N TYR A 23 48.86 -60.82 45.03
CA TYR A 23 48.14 -59.57 45.30
C TYR A 23 48.42 -58.47 44.27
N LYS A 24 49.65 -58.40 43.73
CA LYS A 24 49.99 -57.46 42.67
C LYS A 24 49.31 -57.82 41.34
N SER A 25 49.21 -59.12 41.02
CA SER A 25 48.49 -59.61 39.85
C SER A 25 47.00 -59.30 39.95
N ASP A 26 46.40 -59.54 41.12
CA ASP A 26 44.98 -59.27 41.37
C ASP A 26 44.66 -57.78 41.29
N LEU A 27 45.51 -56.90 41.82
CA LEU A 27 45.35 -55.46 41.65
C LEU A 27 45.40 -55.04 40.17
N ASN A 28 46.25 -55.68 39.36
CA ASN A 28 46.37 -55.35 37.95
C ASN A 28 45.16 -55.86 37.15
N ASN A 29 44.65 -57.05 37.50
CA ASN A 29 43.42 -57.60 36.94
C ASN A 29 42.20 -56.75 37.32
N LEU A 30 42.10 -56.32 38.58
CA LEU A 30 41.02 -55.47 39.07
C LEU A 30 41.06 -54.08 38.40
N LYS A 31 42.24 -53.50 38.24
CA LYS A 31 42.43 -52.23 37.50
C LYS A 31 42.07 -52.38 36.03
N GLY A 32 42.42 -53.50 35.41
CA GLY A 32 42.03 -53.83 34.03
C GLY A 32 40.52 -53.99 33.87
N ALA A 33 39.88 -54.67 34.81
CA ALA A 33 38.42 -54.84 34.85
C ALA A 33 37.72 -53.49 35.05
N LEU A 34 38.19 -52.66 35.99
CA LEU A 34 37.65 -51.33 36.23
C LEU A 34 37.78 -50.45 34.98
N LYS A 35 38.94 -50.42 34.33
CA LYS A 35 39.14 -49.64 33.09
C LYS A 35 38.20 -50.09 31.97
N ARG A 36 37.94 -51.40 31.84
CA ARG A 36 36.96 -51.93 30.89
C ARG A 36 35.54 -51.49 31.22
N VAL A 37 35.12 -51.64 32.48
CA VAL A 37 33.78 -51.20 32.92
C VAL A 37 33.60 -49.69 32.74
N THR A 38 34.59 -48.89 33.12
CA THR A 38 34.56 -47.43 32.90
C THR A 38 34.49 -47.06 31.42
N SER A 39 35.24 -47.76 30.55
CA SER A 39 35.16 -47.49 29.10
C SER A 39 33.81 -47.85 28.50
N ILE A 40 33.20 -48.97 28.92
CA ILE A 40 31.87 -49.38 28.46
C ILE A 40 30.82 -48.37 28.92
N ASN A 41 30.90 -47.93 30.19
CA ASN A 41 29.98 -46.96 30.75
C ASN A 41 30.12 -45.58 30.10
N ALA A 42 31.34 -45.13 29.81
CA ALA A 42 31.59 -43.89 29.07
C ALA A 42 31.00 -43.96 27.64
N GLN A 43 31.06 -45.12 27.01
CA GLN A 43 30.53 -45.34 25.67
C GLN A 43 28.99 -45.45 25.66
N GLN A 44 28.39 -45.91 26.75
CA GLN A 44 26.95 -45.86 26.97
C GLN A 44 26.47 -44.43 27.25
N GLY A 45 27.17 -43.67 28.10
CA GLY A 45 26.85 -42.26 28.37
C GLY A 45 26.92 -41.38 27.11
N ALA A 46 27.95 -41.56 26.28
CA ALA A 46 28.06 -40.84 25.01
C ALA A 46 26.96 -41.22 24.00
N ARG A 47 26.44 -42.46 24.05
CA ARG A 47 25.30 -42.88 23.23
C ARG A 47 23.99 -42.27 23.71
N GLU A 48 23.77 -42.21 25.02
CA GLU A 48 22.59 -41.59 25.62
C GLU A 48 22.55 -40.08 25.27
N GLU A 49 23.67 -39.37 25.43
CA GLU A 49 23.78 -37.95 25.06
C GLU A 49 23.54 -37.70 23.56
N LEU A 50 24.04 -38.59 22.68
CA LEU A 50 23.79 -38.48 21.24
C LEU A 50 22.32 -38.74 20.87
N LEU A 51 21.65 -39.68 21.55
CA LEU A 51 20.23 -39.95 21.35
C LEU A 51 19.37 -38.79 21.89
N GLU A 52 19.71 -38.24 23.05
CA GLU A 52 19.05 -37.08 23.64
C GLU A 52 19.24 -35.83 22.77
N SER A 53 20.46 -35.60 22.27
CA SER A 53 20.77 -34.53 21.33
C SER A 53 19.98 -34.67 20.02
N GLY A 54 19.89 -35.87 19.45
CA GLY A 54 19.11 -36.12 18.24
C GLY A 54 17.62 -35.87 18.44
N MET A 55 17.06 -36.25 19.60
CA MET A 55 15.67 -36.00 19.94
C MET A 55 15.41 -34.50 20.16
N ALA A 56 16.30 -33.79 20.85
CA ALA A 56 16.22 -32.34 21.02
C ALA A 56 16.27 -31.59 19.68
N ASP A 57 17.09 -32.05 18.74
CA ASP A 57 17.20 -31.47 17.40
C ASP A 57 15.91 -31.70 16.59
N THR A 58 15.32 -32.90 16.67
CA THR A 58 14.02 -33.19 15.99
C THR A 58 12.87 -32.33 16.54
N LEU A 59 12.85 -32.07 17.85
CA LEU A 59 11.86 -31.20 18.48
C LEU A 59 12.10 -29.72 18.11
N GLY A 60 13.36 -29.30 18.00
CA GLY A 60 13.75 -27.97 17.53
C GLY A 60 13.30 -27.71 16.09
N VAL A 61 13.53 -28.67 15.19
CA VAL A 61 13.07 -28.61 13.78
C VAL A 61 11.54 -28.54 13.70
N SER A 62 10.85 -29.33 14.51
CA SER A 62 9.38 -29.35 14.57
C SER A 62 8.82 -28.01 15.08
N ALA A 63 9.46 -27.41 16.09
CA ALA A 63 9.10 -26.10 16.61
C ALA A 63 9.38 -24.98 15.59
N ASP A 64 10.49 -25.05 14.86
CA ASP A 64 10.82 -24.09 13.78
C ASP A 64 9.78 -24.17 12.65
N GLN A 65 9.40 -25.37 12.20
CA GLN A 65 8.34 -25.54 11.20
C GLN A 65 7.00 -24.97 11.66
N ARG A 66 6.59 -25.25 12.90
CA ARG A 66 5.35 -24.68 13.47
C ARG A 66 5.41 -23.17 13.52
N SER A 67 6.55 -22.60 13.92
CA SER A 67 6.74 -21.14 13.95
C SER A 67 6.65 -20.52 12.55
N ARG A 68 7.18 -21.19 11.53
CA ARG A 68 7.09 -20.76 10.12
C ARG A 68 5.66 -20.79 9.61
N LEU A 69 4.92 -21.87 9.90
CA LEU A 69 3.52 -22.00 9.53
C LEU A 69 2.67 -20.92 10.21
N LEU A 70 2.85 -20.67 11.51
CA LEU A 70 2.16 -19.60 12.21
C LEU A 70 2.46 -18.22 11.59
N ARG A 71 3.73 -17.94 11.26
CA ARG A 71 4.10 -16.69 10.57
C ARG A 71 3.49 -16.59 9.16
N ALA A 72 3.35 -17.71 8.45
CA ALA A 72 2.71 -17.72 7.14
C ALA A 72 1.19 -17.47 7.27
N THR A 73 0.53 -18.11 8.23
CA THR A 73 -0.90 -17.89 8.53
C THR A 73 -1.18 -16.47 9.01
N GLU A 74 -0.34 -15.92 9.88
CA GLU A 74 -0.44 -14.52 10.35
C GLU A 74 -0.36 -13.54 9.16
N ARG A 75 0.61 -13.75 8.27
CA ARG A 75 0.73 -12.95 7.04
C ARG A 75 -0.49 -13.12 6.14
N GLN A 76 -1.00 -14.34 5.99
CA GLN A 76 -2.18 -14.60 5.18
C GLN A 76 -3.43 -13.90 5.73
N ASN A 77 -3.64 -13.94 7.05
CA ASN A 77 -4.73 -13.21 7.70
C ASN A 77 -4.57 -11.70 7.49
N GLN A 78 -3.39 -11.13 7.73
CA GLN A 78 -3.15 -9.71 7.46
C GLN A 78 -3.40 -9.32 6.01
N THR A 79 -3.03 -10.19 5.06
CA THR A 79 -3.26 -9.92 3.63
C THR A 79 -4.75 -10.00 3.30
N THR A 80 -5.49 -10.92 3.93
CA THR A 80 -6.94 -11.06 3.79
C THR A 80 -7.68 -9.85 4.35
N ASP A 81 -7.28 -9.36 5.52
CA ASP A 81 -7.86 -8.15 6.12
C ASP A 81 -7.60 -6.93 5.25
N ARG A 82 -6.37 -6.75 4.76
CA ARG A 82 -6.03 -5.67 3.81
C ARG A 82 -6.82 -5.76 2.52
N LEU A 83 -7.04 -6.97 2.00
CA LEU A 83 -7.84 -7.18 0.80
C LEU A 83 -9.31 -6.80 1.05
N ARG A 84 -9.85 -7.14 2.24
CA ARG A 84 -11.22 -6.78 2.63
C ARG A 84 -11.38 -5.26 2.77
N ASP A 85 -10.40 -4.59 3.37
CA ASP A 85 -10.38 -3.14 3.50
C ASP A 85 -10.25 -2.48 2.12
N SER A 86 -9.35 -2.97 1.26
CA SER A 86 -9.22 -2.48 -0.11
C SER A 86 -10.50 -2.67 -0.92
N HIS A 87 -11.19 -3.79 -0.76
CA HIS A 87 -12.48 -4.05 -1.42
C HIS A 87 -13.54 -3.06 -0.94
N ARG A 88 -13.58 -2.77 0.36
CA ARG A 88 -14.48 -1.77 0.93
C ARG A 88 -14.21 -0.38 0.34
N THR A 89 -12.96 0.08 0.36
CA THR A 89 -12.58 1.38 -0.20
C THR A 89 -12.84 1.45 -1.71
N MET A 90 -12.66 0.34 -2.44
CA MET A 90 -12.97 0.27 -3.86
C MET A 90 -14.47 0.45 -4.12
N LEU A 91 -15.34 -0.18 -3.33
CA LEU A 91 -16.79 0.01 -3.42
C LEU A 91 -17.20 1.45 -3.11
N GLU A 92 -16.63 2.05 -2.06
CA GLU A 92 -16.86 3.47 -1.72
C GLU A 92 -16.37 4.39 -2.87
N THR A 93 -15.29 4.02 -3.55
CA THR A 93 -14.77 4.76 -4.73
C THR A 93 -15.62 4.54 -5.98
N GLU A 94 -16.20 3.35 -6.17
CA GLU A 94 -17.15 3.06 -7.26
C GLU A 94 -18.42 3.90 -7.10
N GLU A 95 -18.97 3.96 -5.89
CA GLU A 95 -20.13 4.80 -5.58
C GLU A 95 -19.85 6.28 -5.87
N LEU A 96 -18.68 6.79 -5.43
CA LEU A 96 -18.24 8.15 -5.75
C LEU A 96 -18.07 8.35 -7.27
N GLY A 97 -17.51 7.35 -7.97
CA GLY A 97 -17.32 7.37 -9.42
C GLY A 97 -18.64 7.46 -10.18
N VAL A 98 -19.68 6.74 -9.73
CA VAL A 98 -21.03 6.82 -10.28
C VAL A 98 -21.62 8.22 -10.08
N SER A 99 -21.43 8.83 -8.90
CA SER A 99 -21.85 10.21 -8.62
C SER A 99 -21.17 11.21 -9.55
N ILE A 100 -19.85 11.09 -9.74
CA ILE A 100 -19.09 11.96 -10.66
C ILE A 100 -19.59 11.80 -12.11
N LEU A 101 -19.89 10.56 -12.54
CA LEU A 101 -20.40 10.31 -13.88
C LEU A 101 -21.79 10.93 -14.09
N HIS A 102 -22.63 10.88 -13.06
CA HIS A 102 -23.94 11.55 -13.05
C HIS A 102 -23.78 13.07 -13.17
N ASP A 103 -22.90 13.67 -12.37
CA ASP A 103 -22.65 15.11 -12.38
C ASP A 103 -22.09 15.58 -13.74
N LEU A 104 -21.16 14.83 -14.33
CA LEU A 104 -20.64 15.13 -15.67
C LEU A 104 -21.74 15.06 -16.73
N SER A 105 -22.65 14.10 -16.63
CA SER A 105 -23.81 14.00 -17.52
C SER A 105 -24.75 15.20 -17.37
N GLN A 106 -25.04 15.63 -16.13
CA GLN A 106 -25.82 16.83 -15.88
C GLN A 106 -25.12 18.11 -16.39
N GLN A 107 -23.82 18.25 -16.15
CA GLN A 107 -23.03 19.38 -16.66
C GLN A 107 -23.05 19.42 -18.19
N ARG A 108 -22.93 18.27 -18.86
CA ARG A 108 -23.06 18.18 -20.32
C ARG A 108 -24.43 18.67 -20.80
N GLN A 109 -25.51 18.29 -20.13
CA GLN A 109 -26.86 18.75 -20.48
C GLN A 109 -27.01 20.27 -20.30
N SER A 110 -26.48 20.82 -19.20
CA SER A 110 -26.48 22.27 -18.96
C SER A 110 -25.69 23.03 -20.03
N LEU A 111 -24.54 22.50 -20.45
CA LEU A 111 -23.71 23.09 -21.51
C LEU A 111 -24.42 23.05 -22.88
N LEU A 112 -25.09 21.94 -23.21
CA LEU A 112 -25.91 21.85 -24.41
C LEU A 112 -27.06 22.86 -24.37
N HIS A 113 -27.74 22.99 -23.24
CA HIS A 113 -28.81 23.98 -23.09
C HIS A 113 -28.29 25.43 -23.21
N ALA A 114 -27.14 25.73 -22.60
CA ALA A 114 -26.51 27.03 -22.74
C ALA A 114 -26.11 27.33 -24.20
N HIS A 115 -25.67 26.31 -24.94
CA HIS A 115 -25.38 26.43 -26.37
C HIS A 115 -26.64 26.73 -27.19
N ASP A 116 -27.75 26.00 -26.96
CA ASP A 116 -29.03 26.26 -27.63
C ASP A 116 -29.56 27.68 -27.34
N VAL A 117 -29.46 28.13 -26.08
CA VAL A 117 -29.85 29.49 -25.68
C VAL A 117 -28.97 30.54 -26.35
N LEU A 118 -27.66 30.29 -26.47
CA LEU A 118 -26.75 31.21 -27.16
C LEU A 118 -27.07 31.32 -28.66
N ASP A 119 -27.37 30.20 -29.32
CA ASP A 119 -27.80 30.18 -30.72
C ASP A 119 -29.15 30.91 -30.91
N GLU A 120 -30.09 30.75 -29.97
CA GLU A 120 -31.34 31.52 -29.98
C GLU A 120 -31.10 33.02 -29.79
N VAL A 121 -30.20 33.39 -28.88
CA VAL A 121 -29.81 34.79 -28.64
C VAL A 121 -29.14 35.37 -29.88
N ASP A 122 -28.22 34.68 -30.55
CA ASP A 122 -27.57 35.16 -31.77
C ASP A 122 -28.59 35.38 -32.90
N ASN A 123 -29.50 34.42 -33.07
CA ASN A 123 -30.62 34.56 -34.01
C ASN A 123 -31.54 35.75 -33.67
N ASN A 124 -31.82 35.99 -32.39
CA ASN A 124 -32.66 37.11 -31.95
C ASN A 124 -31.93 38.46 -32.06
N VAL A 125 -30.61 38.49 -31.86
CA VAL A 125 -29.76 39.66 -32.10
C VAL A 125 -29.75 40.02 -33.59
N GLY A 126 -29.66 39.02 -34.47
CA GLY A 126 -29.80 39.20 -35.92
C GLY A 126 -31.15 39.81 -36.32
N LYS A 127 -32.26 39.30 -35.75
CA LYS A 127 -33.61 39.86 -35.95
C LYS A 127 -33.73 41.29 -35.42
N SER A 128 -33.17 41.56 -34.25
CA SER A 128 -33.18 42.89 -33.63
C SER A 128 -32.43 43.92 -34.47
N ARG A 129 -31.24 43.56 -35.01
CA ARG A 129 -30.49 44.41 -35.96
C ARG A 129 -31.31 44.71 -37.22
N ARG A 130 -32.04 43.73 -37.76
CA ARG A 130 -32.90 43.92 -38.93
C ARG A 130 -34.07 44.87 -38.65
N THR A 131 -34.73 44.75 -37.51
CA THR A 131 -35.83 45.62 -37.10
C THR A 131 -35.36 47.06 -36.87
N ILE A 132 -34.25 47.26 -36.15
CA ILE A 132 -33.66 48.58 -35.92
C ILE A 132 -33.21 49.23 -37.23
N GLY A 133 -32.59 48.47 -38.13
CA GLY A 133 -32.23 48.95 -39.47
C GLY A 133 -33.46 49.41 -40.30
N GLY A 134 -34.59 48.73 -40.14
CA GLY A 134 -35.86 49.14 -40.73
C GLY A 134 -36.41 50.45 -40.16
N MET A 135 -36.30 50.65 -38.85
CA MET A 135 -36.68 51.91 -38.18
C MET A 135 -35.77 53.07 -38.62
N MET A 136 -34.46 52.84 -38.72
CA MET A 136 -33.48 53.85 -39.14
C MET A 136 -33.76 54.38 -40.54
N ARG A 137 -34.07 53.50 -41.51
CA ARG A 137 -34.44 53.91 -42.89
C ARG A 137 -35.73 54.73 -42.94
N ARG A 138 -36.72 54.41 -42.10
CA ARG A 138 -37.97 55.19 -42.00
C ARG A 138 -37.70 56.58 -41.40
N MET A 139 -36.83 56.64 -40.40
CA MET A 139 -36.44 57.89 -39.74
C MET A 139 -35.73 58.84 -40.71
N ASP A 140 -34.79 58.35 -41.51
CA ASP A 140 -34.07 59.21 -42.46
C ASP A 140 -35.00 59.81 -43.51
N ARG A 141 -35.92 59.01 -44.09
CA ARG A 141 -36.92 59.52 -45.02
C ARG A 141 -37.81 60.59 -44.39
N ASN A 142 -38.28 60.37 -43.16
CA ASN A 142 -39.11 61.37 -42.47
C ASN A 142 -38.33 62.67 -42.21
N LYS A 143 -37.04 62.60 -41.87
CA LYS A 143 -36.17 63.79 -41.73
C LYS A 143 -36.06 64.56 -43.05
N TRP A 144 -35.86 63.88 -44.18
CA TRP A 144 -35.79 64.50 -45.51
C TRP A 144 -37.12 65.20 -45.90
N ILE A 145 -38.27 64.56 -45.64
CA ILE A 145 -39.59 65.14 -45.93
C ILE A 145 -39.80 66.43 -45.14
N ILE A 146 -39.49 66.41 -43.83
CA ILE A 146 -39.64 67.60 -42.98
C ILE A 146 -38.70 68.72 -43.44
N GLY A 147 -37.45 68.40 -43.80
CA GLY A 147 -36.49 69.38 -44.33
C GLY A 147 -36.96 70.04 -45.62
N LEU A 148 -37.56 69.27 -46.54
CA LEU A 148 -38.10 69.79 -47.79
C LEU A 148 -39.27 70.75 -47.56
N ILE A 149 -40.19 70.40 -46.65
CA ILE A 149 -41.33 71.27 -46.30
C ILE A 149 -40.84 72.62 -45.74
N ILE A 150 -39.85 72.59 -44.83
CA ILE A 150 -39.27 73.81 -44.26
C ILE A 150 -38.57 74.65 -45.34
N ALA A 151 -37.80 74.02 -46.24
CA ALA A 151 -37.13 74.72 -47.33
C ALA A 151 -38.11 75.44 -48.27
N VAL A 152 -39.22 74.79 -48.63
CA VAL A 152 -40.28 75.38 -49.47
C VAL A 152 -40.97 76.55 -48.75
N LEU A 153 -41.26 76.42 -47.46
CA LEU A 153 -41.83 77.50 -46.66
C LEU A 153 -40.92 78.73 -46.60
N VAL A 154 -39.62 78.54 -46.37
CA VAL A 154 -38.64 79.64 -46.36
C VAL A 154 -38.54 80.29 -47.74
N LEU A 155 -38.50 79.50 -48.82
CA LEU A 155 -38.48 80.02 -50.18
C LEU A 155 -39.73 80.88 -50.47
N ALA A 156 -40.92 80.42 -50.07
CA ALA A 156 -42.16 81.17 -50.26
C ALA A 156 -42.13 82.52 -49.52
N ILE A 157 -41.62 82.55 -48.28
CA ILE A 157 -41.45 83.78 -47.50
C ILE A 157 -40.46 84.74 -48.21
N LEU A 158 -39.33 84.21 -48.69
CA LEU A 158 -38.34 85.01 -49.43
C LEU A 158 -38.92 85.61 -50.72
N VAL A 159 -39.72 84.84 -51.46
CA VAL A 159 -40.41 85.33 -52.67
C VAL A 159 -41.38 86.45 -52.33
N ILE A 160 -42.20 86.29 -51.28
CA ILE A 160 -43.13 87.33 -50.84
C ILE A 160 -42.37 88.60 -50.42
N LEU A 161 -41.28 88.46 -49.67
CA LEU A 161 -40.45 89.60 -49.27
C LEU A 161 -39.82 90.29 -50.48
N TYR A 162 -39.33 89.53 -51.46
CA TYR A 162 -38.77 90.09 -52.69
C TYR A 162 -39.82 90.89 -53.45
N PHE A 163 -41.01 90.33 -53.68
CA PHE A 163 -42.11 91.04 -54.34
C PHE A 163 -42.54 92.29 -53.55
N LYS A 164 -42.61 92.23 -52.23
CA LYS A 164 -42.97 93.39 -51.39
C LYS A 164 -41.89 94.48 -51.32
N PHE A 165 -40.62 94.12 -51.49
CA PHE A 165 -39.51 95.07 -51.40
C PHE A 165 -39.18 95.69 -52.77
N VAL A 166 -39.40 94.93 -53.85
CA VAL A 166 -39.19 95.38 -55.23
C VAL A 166 -40.41 96.11 -55.81
N HIS A 167 -41.62 95.79 -55.37
CA HIS A 167 -42.87 96.45 -55.78
C HIS A 167 -43.39 97.39 -54.69
#